data_AF-I9ZND9-F1
#
_entry.id   AF-I9ZND9-F1
#
_cell.length_a   1.000
_cell.length_b   1.000
_cell.length_c   1.000
_cell.angle_alpha   90.00
_cell.angle_beta   90.00
_cell.angle_gamma   90.00
#
_symmetry.space_group_name_H-M   'P 1'
#
loop_
_entity.id
_entity.type
_entity.pdbx_description
1 polymer ?
#
loop_
_entity_poly.entity_id
_entity_poly.type
_entity_poly.pdbx_seq_one_letter_code
_entity_poly.pdbx_strand_id
1 'polypeptide(L)'
;MGEKSQKVCVHHPWYALWSCDKWEEKTQQFTGNQLITKTWAGGNAANYYHSQNNQDITANLKNDNGTYFLSGLYNYTGGEYNGGNLDIELGSNATFNLGASSGNSFTSWYPNGHTNVTFSAGTINVNNSVEVGNRVGSGAGTHTGTATLNLNANKVNVNSNINAYKTSQVNIGNANSAITINSVSLSGDTCSSLASVGIGANCSTSGPSYSFKGTTNATNTTFSNANGSFTFEENATFSGAKWNGGAFTFNKGFSATNNTAFNSGSFNFKGASSFNGASFSNATYTFNNQATFQNSSFNGGHSLLVTKLIQLTALSTPKFKTAPLAAALPLLRVL
;
A
#
# COMPACT_ATOMS: atom_id res chain seq x y z
N MET A 1 26.41 23.53 6.75
CA MET A 1 26.42 22.09 7.06
C MET A 1 25.49 21.45 6.03
N GLY A 2 26.05 20.97 4.93
CA GLY A 2 25.29 20.58 3.74
C GLY A 2 24.92 19.10 3.78
N GLU A 3 23.64 18.80 3.57
CA GLU A 3 23.14 17.45 3.30
C GLU A 3 23.89 16.85 2.11
N LYS A 4 24.57 15.73 2.35
CA LYS A 4 25.33 15.00 1.34
C LYS A 4 24.40 13.93 0.73
N SER A 5 23.72 14.29 -0.34
CA SER A 5 22.88 13.38 -1.14
C SER A 5 23.75 12.69 -2.20
N GLN A 6 23.78 11.34 -2.24
CA GLN A 6 24.53 10.55 -3.23
C GLN A 6 23.67 9.56 -4.00
N LYS A 7 23.79 9.64 -5.33
CA LYS A 7 22.88 9.08 -6.34
C LYS A 7 22.73 7.56 -6.30
N VAL A 8 21.48 7.08 -6.21
CA VAL A 8 21.06 5.70 -6.44
C VAL A 8 20.99 5.39 -7.93
N CYS A 9 21.53 4.25 -8.36
CA CYS A 9 21.42 3.75 -9.73
C CYS A 9 19.98 3.37 -10.07
N VAL A 10 19.45 3.91 -11.17
CA VAL A 10 18.14 3.54 -11.68
C VAL A 10 18.27 3.23 -13.17
N HIS A 11 17.97 1.99 -13.54
CA HIS A 11 18.39 1.36 -14.80
C HIS A 11 17.50 1.79 -15.99
N HIS A 12 18.10 1.87 -17.19
CA HIS A 12 17.45 1.97 -18.52
C HIS A 12 17.84 0.73 -19.35
N PRO A 13 16.94 0.01 -20.06
CA PRO A 13 17.03 -1.44 -20.30
C PRO A 13 18.26 -1.84 -21.14
N TRP A 14 18.95 -2.96 -20.88
CA TRP A 14 18.62 -4.31 -21.37
C TRP A 14 19.38 -5.42 -20.58
N TYR A 15 18.72 -6.57 -20.40
CA TYR A 15 19.21 -7.92 -20.00
C TYR A 15 20.65 -8.09 -19.44
N ALA A 16 20.83 -8.07 -18.11
CA ALA A 16 21.70 -8.97 -17.32
C ALA A 16 21.88 -8.48 -15.86
N LEU A 17 22.36 -9.38 -15.00
CA LEU A 17 22.72 -9.18 -13.58
C LEU A 17 23.58 -7.92 -13.36
N TRP A 18 23.03 -6.95 -12.62
CA TRP A 18 23.73 -5.87 -11.88
C TRP A 18 25.09 -5.41 -12.48
N SER A 19 25.09 -4.76 -13.64
CA SER A 19 26.23 -3.93 -14.10
C SER A 19 25.75 -2.56 -14.58
N CYS A 20 26.43 -1.48 -14.15
CA CYS A 20 26.04 -0.08 -14.38
C CYS A 20 26.79 0.53 -15.58
N ASP A 21 26.12 0.76 -16.70
CA ASP A 21 26.79 1.19 -17.95
C ASP A 21 26.63 2.67 -18.35
N LYS A 22 25.88 3.51 -17.61
CA LYS A 22 25.88 4.96 -17.90
C LYS A 22 25.83 5.82 -16.64
N TRP A 23 26.98 6.43 -16.35
CA TRP A 23 27.13 7.60 -15.48
C TRP A 23 27.06 8.84 -16.35
N GLU A 24 25.98 9.63 -16.30
CA GLU A 24 26.08 11.02 -16.77
C GLU A 24 26.59 11.90 -15.63
N GLU A 25 27.91 12.07 -15.72
CA GLU A 25 28.79 12.86 -14.89
C GLU A 25 28.38 14.34 -14.93
N LYS A 26 27.92 14.87 -13.79
CA LYS A 26 28.25 16.22 -13.38
C LYS A 26 28.19 16.33 -11.86
N THR A 27 29.34 16.73 -11.33
CA THR A 27 29.75 17.04 -9.95
C THR A 27 30.07 15.88 -8.99
N GLN A 28 31.40 15.70 -8.86
CA GLN A 28 32.23 15.07 -7.82
C GLN A 28 32.29 13.54 -7.79
N GLN A 29 33.37 13.04 -8.41
CA GLN A 29 33.88 11.68 -8.35
C GLN A 29 34.06 11.20 -6.89
N PHE A 30 33.41 10.09 -6.54
CA PHE A 30 33.89 9.20 -5.49
C PHE A 30 34.38 7.92 -6.18
N THR A 31 35.67 7.65 -6.05
CA THR A 31 36.33 6.46 -6.59
C THR A 31 36.04 5.27 -5.68
N GLY A 32 35.11 4.38 -6.08
CA GLY A 32 34.83 3.08 -5.48
C GLY A 32 33.71 3.05 -4.43
N ASN A 33 32.67 2.21 -4.66
CA ASN A 33 31.84 1.46 -3.67
C ASN A 33 30.35 1.37 -4.07
N GLN A 34 29.82 0.14 -4.11
CA GLN A 34 28.37 -0.14 -4.18
C GLN A 34 27.68 0.37 -2.89
N LEU A 35 26.73 1.30 -2.99
CA LEU A 35 26.00 1.82 -1.81
C LEU A 35 25.10 0.76 -1.14
N ILE A 36 24.70 -0.28 -1.89
CA ILE A 36 23.94 -1.42 -1.38
C ILE A 36 24.84 -2.65 -1.42
N THR A 37 25.01 -3.29 -0.25
CA THR A 37 25.78 -4.53 -0.12
C THR A 37 24.84 -5.71 0.06
N LYS A 38 25.13 -6.81 -0.64
CA LYS A 38 24.47 -8.09 -0.46
C LYS A 38 25.23 -8.92 0.57
N THR A 39 24.54 -9.38 1.61
CA THR A 39 25.14 -10.18 2.68
C THR A 39 24.32 -11.45 2.92
N TRP A 40 25.01 -12.52 3.30
CA TRP A 40 24.40 -13.81 3.63
C TRP A 40 24.11 -13.89 5.13
N ALA A 41 22.83 -14.05 5.51
CA ALA A 41 22.43 -14.29 6.89
C ALA A 41 22.42 -15.80 7.17
N GLY A 42 23.55 -16.34 7.64
CA GLY A 42 23.74 -17.78 7.87
C GLY A 42 22.66 -18.43 8.75
N GLY A 43 22.20 -17.76 9.81
CA GLY A 43 21.14 -18.26 10.69
C GLY A 43 19.76 -18.33 10.03
N ASN A 44 19.51 -17.51 9.00
CA ASN A 44 18.22 -17.39 8.33
C ASN A 44 18.17 -18.07 6.96
N ALA A 45 19.32 -18.58 6.49
CA ALA A 45 19.50 -19.17 5.18
C ALA A 45 18.99 -18.28 4.03
N ALA A 46 19.25 -16.97 4.11
CA ALA A 46 18.81 -16.01 3.09
C ALA A 46 19.82 -14.88 2.85
N ASN A 47 19.75 -14.32 1.65
CA ASN A 47 20.44 -13.07 1.32
C ASN A 47 19.59 -11.88 1.72
N TYR A 48 20.26 -10.82 2.17
CA TYR A 48 19.66 -9.51 2.40
C TYR A 48 20.54 -8.42 1.83
N TYR A 49 19.94 -7.26 1.63
CA TYR A 49 20.61 -6.08 1.09
C TYR A 49 20.54 -4.96 2.11
N HIS A 50 21.66 -4.30 2.36
CA HIS A 50 21.75 -3.22 3.32
C HIS A 50 22.60 -2.08 2.80
N SER A 51 22.41 -0.89 3.35
CA SER A 51 23.27 0.24 3.01
C SER A 51 24.68 0.05 3.60
N GLN A 52 25.68 0.58 2.92
CA GLN A 52 27.04 0.62 3.47
C GLN A 52 27.18 1.70 4.54
N ASN A 53 27.94 1.41 5.60
CA ASN A 53 28.25 2.35 6.69
C ASN A 53 27.00 3.01 7.31
N ASN A 54 25.86 2.32 7.28
CA ASN A 54 24.58 2.80 7.77
C ASN A 54 24.10 4.13 7.13
N GLN A 55 24.61 4.46 5.93
CA GLN A 55 24.27 5.72 5.26
C GLN A 55 22.95 5.61 4.50
N ASP A 56 22.18 6.69 4.51
CA ASP A 56 21.01 6.82 3.64
C ASP A 56 21.45 6.92 2.17
N ILE A 57 20.63 6.37 1.28
CA ILE A 57 20.90 6.27 -0.15
C ILE A 57 19.92 7.19 -0.86
N THR A 58 20.40 8.27 -1.48
CA THR A 58 19.54 9.31 -2.07
C THR A 58 19.87 9.63 -3.52
N ALA A 59 19.00 9.24 -4.47
CA ALA A 59 19.06 9.68 -5.85
C ALA A 59 18.28 10.97 -6.02
N ASN A 60 18.99 12.07 -6.25
CA ASN A 60 18.36 13.32 -6.68
C ASN A 60 18.59 13.51 -8.18
N LEU A 61 17.65 13.01 -8.98
CA LEU A 61 17.62 13.02 -10.43
C LEU A 61 16.37 13.76 -10.95
N LYS A 62 15.93 14.83 -10.26
CA LYS A 62 14.72 15.61 -10.57
C LYS A 62 14.65 16.19 -12.00
N ASN A 63 15.79 16.32 -12.67
CA ASN A 63 15.85 16.84 -14.05
C ASN A 63 15.95 15.73 -15.09
N ASP A 64 16.09 14.48 -14.64
CA ASP A 64 16.28 13.34 -15.51
C ASP A 64 14.94 12.72 -15.87
N ASN A 65 14.75 12.49 -17.16
CA ASN A 65 13.51 11.99 -17.74
C ASN A 65 13.80 10.67 -18.43
N GLY A 66 12.97 9.68 -18.16
CA GLY A 66 13.18 8.36 -18.74
C GLY A 66 12.32 7.31 -18.07
N THR A 67 12.54 6.08 -18.49
CA THR A 67 11.96 4.90 -17.84
C THR A 67 13.03 4.25 -16.98
N TYR A 68 12.63 3.94 -15.76
CA TYR A 68 13.48 3.51 -14.68
C TYR A 68 12.90 2.26 -14.05
N PHE A 69 13.74 1.43 -13.43
CA PHE A 69 13.24 0.22 -12.79
C PHE A 69 14.05 -0.22 -11.59
N LEU A 70 13.33 -0.87 -10.68
CA LEU A 70 13.88 -1.63 -9.56
C LEU A 70 13.28 -3.04 -9.57
N SER A 71 14.11 -4.07 -9.62
CA SER A 71 13.66 -5.46 -9.65
C SER A 71 14.67 -6.36 -8.96
N GLY A 72 14.18 -7.32 -8.19
CA GLY A 72 15.01 -8.31 -7.50
C GLY A 72 15.71 -7.79 -6.25
N LEU A 73 15.37 -6.59 -5.77
CA LEU A 73 15.82 -6.11 -4.47
C LEU A 73 14.94 -6.70 -3.38
N TYR A 74 15.19 -7.97 -3.06
CA TYR A 74 14.51 -8.69 -1.98
C TYR A 74 15.27 -8.57 -0.68
N ASN A 75 14.56 -8.34 0.43
CA ASN A 75 15.12 -8.22 1.78
C ASN A 75 16.05 -7.02 1.90
N TYR A 76 15.65 -5.86 1.36
CA TYR A 76 16.34 -4.62 1.69
C TYR A 76 16.04 -4.24 3.13
N THR A 77 17.05 -4.25 3.98
CA THR A 77 16.93 -4.03 5.43
C THR A 77 17.31 -2.62 5.88
N GLY A 78 17.67 -1.74 4.93
CA GLY A 78 18.29 -0.45 5.23
C GLY A 78 19.64 -0.64 5.90
N GLY A 79 19.90 0.08 6.99
CA GLY A 79 21.07 -0.08 7.85
C GLY A 79 20.69 -0.27 9.31
N GLU A 80 21.69 -0.25 10.20
CA GLU A 80 21.48 -0.37 11.65
C GLU A 80 20.77 0.88 12.25
N TYR A 81 20.09 0.73 13.40
CA TYR A 81 19.48 1.86 14.12
C TYR A 81 18.56 2.77 13.28
N ASN A 82 17.82 2.21 12.33
CA ASN A 82 16.92 2.95 11.41
C ASN A 82 17.64 3.87 10.39
N GLY A 83 18.94 3.67 10.18
CA GLY A 83 19.66 4.27 9.05
C GLY A 83 19.44 3.48 7.76
N GLY A 84 20.07 3.92 6.67
CA GLY A 84 19.99 3.25 5.38
C GLY A 84 18.63 3.40 4.70
N ASN A 85 17.95 4.52 4.90
CA ASN A 85 16.75 4.84 4.15
C ASN A 85 17.10 4.94 2.66
N LEU A 86 16.16 4.51 1.81
CA LEU A 86 16.30 4.57 0.36
C LEU A 86 15.36 5.67 -0.16
N ASP A 87 15.91 6.70 -0.76
CA ASP A 87 15.14 7.78 -1.37
C ASP A 87 15.56 7.98 -2.82
N ILE A 88 14.67 7.69 -3.76
CA ILE A 88 14.92 7.89 -5.19
C ILE A 88 13.95 8.93 -5.70
N GLU A 89 14.48 10.07 -6.11
CA GLU A 89 13.74 11.17 -6.69
C GLU A 89 14.12 11.37 -8.15
N LEU A 90 13.14 11.22 -9.03
CA LEU A 90 13.24 11.32 -10.48
C LEU A 90 12.44 12.52 -10.99
N GLY A 91 12.65 12.89 -12.25
CA GLY A 91 11.91 13.97 -12.87
C GLY A 91 10.40 13.75 -12.94
N SER A 92 9.66 14.86 -13.05
CA SER A 92 8.19 14.87 -13.12
C SER A 92 7.62 14.22 -14.37
N ASN A 93 8.44 13.99 -15.39
CA ASN A 93 8.08 13.24 -16.61
C ASN A 93 8.70 11.82 -16.64
N ALA A 94 9.43 11.42 -15.60
CA ALA A 94 10.00 10.09 -15.51
C ALA A 94 8.95 9.04 -15.13
N THR A 95 9.16 7.81 -15.62
CA THR A 95 8.38 6.63 -15.25
C THR A 95 9.26 5.67 -14.46
N PHE A 96 8.84 5.30 -13.27
CA PHE A 96 9.52 4.32 -12.42
C PHE A 96 8.70 3.02 -12.33
N ASN A 97 9.29 1.91 -12.76
CA ASN A 97 8.70 0.59 -12.67
C ASN A 97 9.26 -0.17 -11.47
N LEU A 98 8.44 -0.29 -10.43
CA LEU A 98 8.71 -1.13 -9.28
C LEU A 98 8.30 -2.57 -9.62
N GLY A 99 9.30 -3.39 -9.93
CA GLY A 99 9.15 -4.78 -10.31
C GLY A 99 8.84 -4.98 -11.80
N ALA A 100 9.81 -4.70 -12.67
CA ALA A 100 9.69 -4.95 -14.11
C ALA A 100 9.84 -6.45 -14.47
N SER A 101 10.78 -7.16 -13.84
CA SER A 101 11.05 -8.58 -14.11
C SER A 101 10.89 -9.48 -12.88
N SER A 102 11.14 -8.94 -11.69
CA SER A 102 11.05 -9.64 -10.41
C SER A 102 10.43 -8.71 -9.36
N GLY A 103 9.88 -9.28 -8.29
CA GLY A 103 9.39 -8.51 -7.15
C GLY A 103 10.50 -7.85 -6.35
N ASN A 104 10.10 -7.13 -5.31
CA ASN A 104 10.99 -6.47 -4.36
C ASN A 104 10.45 -6.62 -2.94
N SER A 105 11.31 -6.53 -1.93
CA SER A 105 10.86 -6.49 -0.55
C SER A 105 11.72 -5.61 0.35
N PHE A 106 11.04 -4.89 1.24
CA PHE A 106 11.63 -3.89 2.12
C PHE A 106 11.27 -4.24 3.55
N THR A 107 12.26 -4.25 4.43
CA THR A 107 12.12 -4.59 5.85
C THR A 107 13.20 -3.87 6.65
N SER A 108 13.37 -4.23 7.91
CA SER A 108 14.50 -3.77 8.71
C SER A 108 15.17 -4.94 9.42
N TRP A 109 16.47 -4.79 9.66
CA TRP A 109 17.31 -5.84 10.22
C TRP A 109 16.89 -6.23 11.65
N TYR A 110 16.52 -5.26 12.47
CA TYR A 110 16.16 -5.50 13.87
C TYR A 110 14.64 -5.65 14.03
N PRO A 111 14.14 -6.49 14.96
CA PRO A 111 12.70 -6.64 15.22
C PRO A 111 11.95 -5.33 15.52
N ASN A 112 12.65 -4.39 16.17
CA ASN A 112 12.18 -3.03 16.49
C ASN A 112 12.75 -1.96 15.53
N GLY A 113 13.44 -2.40 14.49
CA GLY A 113 13.99 -1.52 13.47
C GLY A 113 12.91 -1.07 12.48
N HIS A 114 13.22 0.02 11.79
CA HIS A 114 12.39 0.64 10.80
C HIS A 114 13.23 1.17 9.64
N THR A 115 12.77 0.96 8.42
CA THR A 115 13.42 1.50 7.21
C THR A 115 12.41 2.26 6.37
N ASN A 116 12.77 3.47 5.95
CA ASN A 116 11.97 4.25 5.02
C ASN A 116 12.48 4.05 3.60
N VAL A 117 11.55 3.78 2.69
CA VAL A 117 11.80 3.62 1.27
C VAL A 117 10.86 4.54 0.51
N THR A 118 11.41 5.51 -0.20
CA THR A 118 10.67 6.52 -0.94
C THR A 118 11.08 6.49 -2.40
N PHE A 119 10.08 6.40 -3.28
CA PHE A 119 10.24 6.60 -4.71
C PHE A 119 9.39 7.80 -5.11
N SER A 120 10.02 8.83 -5.67
CA SER A 120 9.38 10.01 -6.22
C SER A 120 9.60 10.07 -7.73
N ALA A 121 8.53 10.17 -8.52
CA ALA A 121 8.62 10.24 -9.99
C ALA A 121 7.37 10.86 -10.61
N GLY A 122 7.38 11.12 -11.92
CA GLY A 122 6.17 11.50 -12.66
C GLY A 122 5.10 10.41 -12.64
N THR A 123 5.49 9.19 -12.99
CA THR A 123 4.64 7.99 -12.97
C THR A 123 5.34 6.86 -12.22
N ILE A 124 4.64 6.15 -11.35
CA ILE A 124 5.11 4.90 -10.73
C ILE A 124 4.19 3.76 -11.16
N ASN A 125 4.77 2.66 -11.63
CA ASN A 125 4.07 1.42 -11.91
C ASN A 125 4.56 0.32 -10.97
N VAL A 126 3.67 -0.31 -10.23
CA VAL A 126 3.95 -1.52 -9.45
C VAL A 126 3.57 -2.72 -10.32
N ASN A 127 4.56 -3.32 -10.98
CA ASN A 127 4.35 -4.34 -12.01
C ASN A 127 4.67 -5.77 -11.53
N ASN A 128 5.21 -5.94 -10.32
CA ASN A 128 5.46 -7.24 -9.71
C ASN A 128 5.23 -7.17 -8.19
N SER A 129 5.32 -8.31 -7.50
CA SER A 129 5.02 -8.41 -6.07
C SER A 129 5.93 -7.50 -5.25
N VAL A 130 5.33 -6.80 -4.29
CA VAL A 130 6.05 -5.98 -3.32
C VAL A 130 5.68 -6.43 -1.92
N GLU A 131 6.68 -6.65 -1.09
CA GLU A 131 6.49 -6.96 0.32
C GLU A 131 7.10 -5.88 1.22
N VAL A 132 6.37 -5.49 2.28
CA VAL A 132 6.78 -4.42 3.20
C VAL A 132 6.71 -4.91 4.64
N GLY A 133 7.84 -4.91 5.35
CA GLY A 133 8.00 -5.52 6.67
C GLY A 133 8.13 -7.05 6.65
N ASN A 134 8.56 -7.62 5.52
CA ASN A 134 8.69 -9.06 5.38
C ASN A 134 9.81 -9.61 6.28
N ARG A 135 9.78 -10.91 6.55
CA ARG A 135 10.88 -11.60 7.21
C ARG A 135 12.01 -11.91 6.24
N VAL A 136 13.25 -11.73 6.68
CA VAL A 136 14.43 -12.21 5.95
C VAL A 136 14.64 -13.70 6.23
N GLY A 137 14.35 -14.53 5.23
CA GLY A 137 14.65 -15.97 5.24
C GLY A 137 13.69 -16.84 6.04
N SER A 138 14.08 -18.10 6.24
CA SER A 138 13.25 -19.15 6.87
C SER A 138 13.79 -19.66 8.22
N GLY A 139 15.08 -19.44 8.53
CA GLY A 139 15.78 -19.99 9.72
C GLY A 139 15.67 -19.22 11.05
N ALA A 140 16.25 -19.75 12.13
CA ALA A 140 16.14 -19.19 13.48
C ALA A 140 16.93 -17.86 13.61
N GLY A 141 16.21 -16.75 13.83
CA GLY A 141 16.77 -15.39 13.88
C GLY A 141 15.82 -14.39 13.22
N THR A 142 15.10 -13.58 14.00
CA THR A 142 14.01 -12.75 13.46
C THR A 142 14.52 -11.41 12.92
N HIS A 143 15.06 -11.38 11.70
CA HIS A 143 15.22 -10.13 10.94
C HIS A 143 13.89 -9.77 10.31
N THR A 144 13.14 -8.94 11.02
CA THR A 144 11.70 -8.83 10.87
C THR A 144 11.19 -7.49 11.37
N GLY A 145 12.00 -6.45 11.14
CA GLY A 145 11.60 -5.09 11.45
C GLY A 145 10.45 -4.64 10.57
N THR A 146 10.14 -3.36 10.68
CA THR A 146 9.07 -2.74 9.90
C THR A 146 9.67 -1.88 8.79
N ALA A 147 8.85 -1.52 7.83
CA ALA A 147 9.24 -0.56 6.80
C ALA A 147 8.09 0.38 6.46
N THR A 148 8.44 1.55 5.95
CA THR A 148 7.51 2.47 5.29
C THR A 148 7.88 2.54 3.81
N LEU A 149 6.93 2.21 2.94
CA LEU A 149 7.05 2.39 1.49
C LEU A 149 6.23 3.59 1.05
N ASN A 150 6.88 4.60 0.46
CA ASN A 150 6.25 5.79 -0.10
C ASN A 150 6.39 5.79 -1.62
N LEU A 151 5.26 5.75 -2.32
CA LEU A 151 5.18 5.87 -3.78
C LEU A 151 4.65 7.25 -4.14
N ASN A 152 5.51 8.26 -4.23
CA ASN A 152 5.12 9.64 -4.47
C ASN A 152 5.18 9.98 -5.97
N ALA A 153 4.04 9.91 -6.68
CA ALA A 153 4.02 10.26 -8.10
C ALA A 153 2.70 10.87 -8.55
N ASN A 154 2.72 11.67 -9.62
CA ASN A 154 1.51 12.25 -10.20
C ASN A 154 0.55 11.16 -10.70
N LYS A 155 1.09 10.03 -11.16
CA LYS A 155 0.32 8.84 -11.52
C LYS A 155 0.91 7.62 -10.84
N VAL A 156 0.07 6.83 -10.18
CA VAL A 156 0.49 5.52 -9.62
C VAL A 156 -0.41 4.43 -10.17
N ASN A 157 0.17 3.45 -10.86
CA ASN A 157 -0.54 2.28 -11.35
C ASN A 157 -0.09 1.04 -10.56
N VAL A 158 -1.03 0.37 -9.89
CA VAL A 158 -0.76 -0.85 -9.13
C VAL A 158 -1.32 -2.03 -9.92
N ASN A 159 -0.42 -2.75 -10.59
CA ASN A 159 -0.71 -3.88 -11.47
C ASN A 159 -0.30 -5.23 -10.85
N SER A 160 0.25 -5.22 -9.65
CA SER A 160 0.62 -6.42 -8.91
C SER A 160 0.34 -6.27 -7.41
N ASN A 161 0.41 -7.39 -6.69
CA ASN A 161 0.10 -7.46 -5.27
C ASN A 161 1.11 -6.69 -4.42
N ILE A 162 0.60 -6.03 -3.37
CA ILE A 162 1.41 -5.44 -2.31
C ILE A 162 0.99 -6.06 -0.99
N ASN A 163 1.92 -6.74 -0.33
CA ASN A 163 1.71 -7.37 0.97
C ASN A 163 2.49 -6.59 2.04
N ALA A 164 1.83 -6.18 3.10
CA ALA A 164 2.45 -5.53 4.24
C ALA A 164 2.30 -6.39 5.50
N TYR A 165 3.26 -6.25 6.42
CA TYR A 165 3.33 -7.06 7.63
C TYR A 165 3.57 -6.19 8.87
N LYS A 166 3.06 -6.63 10.02
CA LYS A 166 3.17 -5.92 11.31
C LYS A 166 2.67 -4.48 11.17
N THR A 167 3.25 -3.52 11.89
CA THR A 167 2.89 -2.09 11.81
C THR A 167 3.58 -1.36 10.64
N SER A 168 3.94 -2.07 9.57
CA SER A 168 4.53 -1.45 8.37
C SER A 168 3.51 -0.58 7.64
N GLN A 169 4.01 0.36 6.85
CA GLN A 169 3.19 1.38 6.19
C GLN A 169 3.41 1.40 4.69
N VAL A 170 2.33 1.57 3.92
CA VAL A 170 2.36 1.73 2.47
C VAL A 170 1.59 3.00 2.10
N ASN A 171 2.31 4.01 1.66
CA ASN A 171 1.75 5.29 1.23
C ASN A 171 1.80 5.37 -0.30
N ILE A 172 0.65 5.60 -0.93
CA ILE A 172 0.48 5.54 -2.38
C ILE A 172 -0.02 6.90 -2.86
N GLY A 173 0.78 7.54 -3.70
CA GLY A 173 0.55 8.87 -4.25
C GLY A 173 0.82 10.02 -3.28
N ASN A 174 0.40 11.19 -3.72
CA ASN A 174 0.27 12.45 -3.01
C ASN A 174 -1.14 13.02 -3.29
N ALA A 175 -1.46 14.19 -2.74
CA ALA A 175 -2.79 14.81 -2.87
C ALA A 175 -3.27 15.01 -4.32
N ASN A 176 -2.34 15.17 -5.27
CA ASN A 176 -2.65 15.42 -6.68
C ASN A 176 -2.54 14.16 -7.55
N SER A 177 -2.29 12.99 -6.95
CA SER A 177 -2.08 11.77 -7.72
C SER A 177 -3.36 11.22 -8.31
N ALA A 178 -3.27 10.70 -9.53
CA ALA A 178 -4.20 9.73 -10.08
C ALA A 178 -3.70 8.31 -9.78
N ILE A 179 -4.40 7.60 -8.90
CA ILE A 179 -4.06 6.24 -8.47
C ILE A 179 -4.99 5.25 -9.17
N THR A 180 -4.43 4.27 -9.86
CA THR A 180 -5.18 3.20 -10.53
C THR A 180 -4.73 1.84 -9.98
N ILE A 181 -5.67 1.00 -9.55
CA ILE A 181 -5.39 -0.34 -9.01
C ILE A 181 -6.12 -1.38 -9.85
N ASN A 182 -5.38 -2.29 -10.48
CA ASN A 182 -5.87 -3.15 -11.54
C ASN A 182 -5.87 -4.63 -11.16
N SER A 183 -7.02 -5.17 -10.75
CA SER A 183 -7.27 -6.62 -10.56
C SER A 183 -6.22 -7.34 -9.69
N VAL A 184 -5.84 -6.72 -8.57
CA VAL A 184 -4.78 -7.21 -7.66
C VAL A 184 -5.28 -7.38 -6.23
N SER A 185 -4.45 -7.97 -5.38
CA SER A 185 -4.66 -8.04 -3.94
C SER A 185 -3.72 -7.10 -3.18
N LEU A 186 -4.28 -6.30 -2.27
CA LEU A 186 -3.53 -5.54 -1.27
C LEU A 186 -3.80 -6.19 0.10
N SER A 187 -2.76 -6.78 0.68
CA SER A 187 -2.89 -7.67 1.83
C SER A 187 -2.10 -7.18 3.03
N GLY A 188 -2.65 -7.34 4.24
CA GLY A 188 -1.98 -7.06 5.49
C GLY A 188 -2.08 -8.23 6.46
N ASP A 189 -0.96 -8.56 7.10
CA ASP A 189 -0.88 -9.54 8.19
C ASP A 189 -0.16 -8.94 9.41
N THR A 190 -0.57 -9.33 10.61
CA THR A 190 0.11 -8.91 11.84
C THR A 190 1.45 -9.63 12.02
N CYS A 191 1.64 -10.77 11.37
CA CYS A 191 2.80 -11.63 11.47
C CYS A 191 3.64 -11.56 10.20
N SER A 192 4.94 -11.32 10.36
CA SER A 192 5.93 -11.40 9.27
C SER A 192 6.42 -12.84 9.01
N SER A 193 6.00 -13.80 9.84
CA SER A 193 6.41 -15.20 9.81
C SER A 193 5.23 -16.11 9.53
N LEU A 194 5.47 -17.21 8.80
CA LEU A 194 4.50 -18.29 8.61
C LEU A 194 4.11 -18.98 9.94
N ALA A 195 5.01 -18.94 10.93
CA ALA A 195 4.67 -19.28 12.30
C ALA A 195 3.88 -18.12 12.92
N SER A 196 2.57 -18.30 13.09
CA SER A 196 1.67 -17.34 13.74
C SER A 196 1.51 -17.59 15.25
N VAL A 197 2.02 -18.72 15.76
CA VAL A 197 1.90 -19.14 17.17
C VAL A 197 3.21 -19.81 17.63
N GLY A 198 3.67 -19.50 18.84
CA GLY A 198 4.83 -20.15 19.49
C GLY A 198 6.16 -19.40 19.38
N ILE A 199 7.25 -20.06 19.79
CA ILE A 199 8.60 -19.48 19.78
C ILE A 199 9.05 -19.28 18.32
N GLY A 200 9.27 -18.02 17.93
CA GLY A 200 9.65 -17.64 16.56
C GLY A 200 8.53 -16.95 15.76
N ALA A 201 7.31 -16.86 16.30
CA ALA A 201 6.28 -15.99 15.76
C ALA A 201 6.70 -14.53 15.96
N ASN A 202 6.77 -13.76 14.88
CA ASN A 202 7.04 -12.33 14.96
C ASN A 202 5.85 -11.54 14.46
N CYS A 203 4.96 -11.29 15.42
CA CYS A 203 3.67 -10.69 15.23
C CYS A 203 3.53 -9.41 16.05
N SER A 204 2.77 -8.47 15.51
CA SER A 204 2.29 -7.29 16.22
C SER A 204 0.86 -7.52 16.70
N THR A 205 0.39 -6.76 17.69
CA THR A 205 -1.04 -6.70 18.03
C THR A 205 -1.86 -5.95 16.96
N SER A 206 -1.20 -5.07 16.20
CA SER A 206 -1.79 -4.26 15.13
C SER A 206 -1.21 -4.62 13.76
N GLY A 207 -2.06 -4.63 12.74
CA GLY A 207 -1.68 -4.86 11.35
C GLY A 207 -1.17 -3.60 10.65
N PRO A 208 -0.80 -3.72 9.36
CA PRO A 208 -0.18 -2.64 8.61
C PRO A 208 -1.20 -1.58 8.20
N SER A 209 -0.71 -0.41 7.79
CA SER A 209 -1.55 0.66 7.25
C SER A 209 -1.24 0.96 5.79
N TYR A 210 -2.30 1.14 5.02
CA TYR A 210 -2.25 1.61 3.64
C TYR A 210 -2.91 2.99 3.56
N SER A 211 -2.22 3.95 2.95
CA SER A 211 -2.76 5.29 2.74
C SER A 211 -2.68 5.67 1.27
N PHE A 212 -3.84 5.93 0.67
CA PHE A 212 -3.97 6.42 -0.69
C PHE A 212 -4.21 7.92 -0.63
N LYS A 213 -3.18 8.68 -1.00
CA LYS A 213 -3.17 10.14 -0.83
C LYS A 213 -3.88 10.88 -1.96
N GLY A 214 -4.07 10.25 -3.12
CA GLY A 214 -4.68 10.86 -4.31
C GLY A 214 -5.99 10.21 -4.72
N THR A 215 -6.58 10.72 -5.82
CA THR A 215 -7.84 10.20 -6.36
C THR A 215 -7.64 8.76 -6.81
N THR A 216 -8.42 7.84 -6.28
CA THR A 216 -8.19 6.40 -6.44
C THR A 216 -9.29 5.73 -7.26
N ASN A 217 -8.90 4.99 -8.29
CA ASN A 217 -9.78 4.14 -9.07
C ASN A 217 -9.29 2.69 -8.98
N ALA A 218 -10.13 1.78 -8.51
CA ALA A 218 -9.77 0.38 -8.35
C ALA A 218 -10.80 -0.55 -9.00
N THR A 219 -10.31 -1.52 -9.78
CA THR A 219 -11.16 -2.48 -10.49
C THR A 219 -10.78 -3.89 -10.10
N ASN A 220 -11.76 -4.71 -9.69
CA ASN A 220 -11.59 -6.11 -9.28
C ASN A 220 -10.50 -6.32 -8.22
N THR A 221 -10.26 -5.31 -7.38
CA THR A 221 -9.22 -5.32 -6.35
C THR A 221 -9.73 -5.98 -5.08
N THR A 222 -8.91 -6.84 -4.48
CA THR A 222 -9.17 -7.39 -3.15
C THR A 222 -8.33 -6.64 -2.11
N PHE A 223 -8.99 -6.13 -1.07
CA PHE A 223 -8.36 -5.51 0.09
C PHE A 223 -8.56 -6.43 1.29
N SER A 224 -7.47 -6.94 1.86
CA SER A 224 -7.51 -7.92 2.96
C SER A 224 -6.55 -7.52 4.06
N ASN A 225 -7.01 -6.94 5.17
CA ASN A 225 -6.11 -6.47 6.23
C ASN A 225 -6.78 -6.51 7.61
N ALA A 226 -7.03 -7.71 8.13
CA ALA A 226 -7.91 -7.95 9.28
C ALA A 226 -7.69 -7.04 10.50
N ASN A 227 -6.43 -6.76 10.85
CA ASN A 227 -6.04 -5.96 12.02
C ASN A 227 -5.37 -4.63 11.65
N GLY A 228 -5.38 -4.25 10.38
CA GLY A 228 -4.78 -3.00 9.91
C GLY A 228 -5.81 -2.05 9.34
N SER A 229 -5.34 -1.12 8.50
CA SER A 229 -6.20 -0.07 7.95
C SER A 229 -5.91 0.27 6.50
N PHE A 230 -6.96 0.77 5.84
CA PHE A 230 -6.89 1.43 4.54
C PHE A 230 -7.54 2.81 4.66
N THR A 231 -6.79 3.85 4.30
CA THR A 231 -7.26 5.24 4.33
C THR A 231 -7.16 5.84 2.94
N PHE A 232 -8.29 6.33 2.42
CA PHE A 232 -8.37 7.07 1.17
C PHE A 232 -8.61 8.54 1.47
N GLU A 233 -7.61 9.37 1.19
CA GLU A 233 -7.62 10.80 1.52
C GLU A 233 -8.48 11.61 0.54
N GLU A 234 -8.55 11.16 -0.72
CA GLU A 234 -9.26 11.82 -1.81
C GLU A 234 -10.43 10.96 -2.32
N ASN A 235 -11.10 11.43 -3.37
CA ASN A 235 -12.23 10.71 -3.98
C ASN A 235 -11.79 9.30 -4.42
N ALA A 236 -12.63 8.32 -4.16
CA ALA A 236 -12.32 6.92 -4.40
C ALA A 236 -13.48 6.19 -5.10
N THR A 237 -13.17 5.56 -6.24
CA THR A 237 -14.11 4.82 -7.08
C THR A 237 -13.69 3.37 -7.18
N PHE A 238 -14.62 2.46 -6.95
CA PHE A 238 -14.41 1.03 -6.92
C PHE A 238 -15.41 0.32 -7.85
N SER A 239 -14.92 -0.66 -8.59
CA SER A 239 -15.74 -1.53 -9.44
C SER A 239 -15.34 -2.97 -9.18
N GLY A 240 -16.26 -3.79 -8.68
CA GLY A 240 -15.98 -5.20 -8.36
C GLY A 240 -14.96 -5.42 -7.25
N ALA A 241 -14.74 -4.44 -6.37
CA ALA A 241 -13.79 -4.59 -5.26
C ALA A 241 -14.31 -5.56 -4.19
N LYS A 242 -13.39 -6.21 -3.47
CA LYS A 242 -13.71 -7.09 -2.34
C LYS A 242 -12.99 -6.59 -1.09
N TRP A 243 -13.72 -6.42 0.00
CA TRP A 243 -13.22 -5.87 1.26
C TRP A 243 -13.29 -6.92 2.37
N ASN A 244 -12.14 -7.35 2.88
CA ASN A 244 -12.00 -8.44 3.84
C ASN A 244 -11.23 -7.99 5.09
N GLY A 245 -11.96 -7.52 6.09
CA GLY A 245 -11.42 -7.19 7.41
C GLY A 245 -10.58 -5.91 7.43
N GLY A 246 -10.32 -5.41 8.64
CA GLY A 246 -9.62 -4.15 8.87
C GLY A 246 -10.53 -2.94 9.02
N ALA A 247 -9.90 -1.78 9.16
CA ALA A 247 -10.55 -0.49 9.23
C ALA A 247 -10.37 0.30 7.92
N PHE A 248 -11.49 0.68 7.30
CA PHE A 248 -11.54 1.43 6.05
C PHE A 248 -12.06 2.83 6.32
N THR A 249 -11.29 3.84 5.94
CA THR A 249 -11.69 5.25 6.05
C THR A 249 -11.66 5.92 4.68
N PHE A 250 -12.77 6.53 4.30
CA PHE A 250 -12.91 7.31 3.08
C PHE A 250 -13.18 8.76 3.48
N ASN A 251 -12.17 9.63 3.30
CA ASN A 251 -12.26 11.01 3.77
C ASN A 251 -13.09 11.93 2.85
N LYS A 252 -13.21 11.58 1.56
CA LYS A 252 -14.01 12.31 0.57
C LYS A 252 -15.04 11.42 -0.12
N GLY A 253 -15.41 11.74 -1.36
CA GLY A 253 -16.46 11.05 -2.11
C GLY A 253 -16.11 9.59 -2.37
N PHE A 254 -17.12 8.72 -2.28
CA PHE A 254 -16.98 7.29 -2.48
C PHE A 254 -17.98 6.78 -3.51
N SER A 255 -17.54 5.93 -4.43
CA SER A 255 -18.44 5.21 -5.33
C SER A 255 -18.05 3.74 -5.44
N ALA A 256 -19.03 2.85 -5.35
CA ALA A 256 -18.87 1.41 -5.56
C ALA A 256 -19.87 0.89 -6.59
N THR A 257 -19.38 0.10 -7.54
CA THR A 257 -20.16 -0.47 -8.64
C THR A 257 -19.83 -1.95 -8.86
N ASN A 258 -20.55 -2.60 -9.78
CA ASN A 258 -20.19 -3.89 -10.37
C ASN A 258 -19.91 -5.01 -9.36
N ASN A 259 -20.86 -5.32 -8.48
CA ASN A 259 -20.76 -6.40 -7.51
C ASN A 259 -19.61 -6.21 -6.50
N THR A 260 -19.34 -4.96 -6.12
CA THR A 260 -18.41 -4.65 -5.02
C THR A 260 -18.93 -5.25 -3.72
N ALA A 261 -18.10 -6.05 -3.05
CA ALA A 261 -18.48 -6.85 -1.90
C ALA A 261 -17.77 -6.39 -0.62
N PHE A 262 -18.56 -5.92 0.34
CA PHE A 262 -18.13 -5.58 1.69
C PHE A 262 -18.32 -6.82 2.60
N ASN A 263 -17.31 -7.69 2.66
CA ASN A 263 -17.42 -8.99 3.32
C ASN A 263 -17.24 -8.88 4.85
N SER A 264 -16.28 -8.06 5.31
CA SER A 264 -16.03 -7.85 6.74
C SER A 264 -15.20 -6.59 6.98
N GLY A 265 -15.17 -6.10 8.21
CA GLY A 265 -14.36 -4.95 8.65
C GLY A 265 -15.18 -3.85 9.30
N SER A 266 -14.58 -2.67 9.40
CA SER A 266 -15.27 -1.43 9.79
C SER A 266 -15.05 -0.37 8.71
N PHE A 267 -16.12 0.32 8.31
CA PHE A 267 -16.11 1.26 7.21
C PHE A 267 -16.61 2.62 7.68
N ASN A 268 -15.83 3.66 7.43
CA ASN A 268 -16.15 5.03 7.79
C ASN A 268 -16.15 5.93 6.53
N PHE A 269 -17.34 6.29 6.08
CA PHE A 269 -17.56 7.15 4.92
C PHE A 269 -17.83 8.58 5.40
N LYS A 270 -16.85 9.47 5.21
CA LYS A 270 -16.97 10.87 5.63
C LYS A 270 -17.60 11.77 4.56
N GLY A 271 -17.37 11.47 3.27
CA GLY A 271 -17.97 12.19 2.14
C GLY A 271 -19.26 11.55 1.63
N ALA A 272 -19.83 12.15 0.58
CA ALA A 272 -20.99 11.58 -0.11
C ALA A 272 -20.62 10.22 -0.73
N SER A 273 -21.51 9.24 -0.59
CA SER A 273 -21.26 7.86 -0.98
C SER A 273 -22.36 7.31 -1.91
N SER A 274 -21.95 6.57 -2.93
CA SER A 274 -22.86 5.93 -3.90
C SER A 274 -22.52 4.46 -4.06
N PHE A 275 -23.55 3.62 -4.04
CA PHE A 275 -23.42 2.17 -4.15
C PHE A 275 -24.42 1.67 -5.19
N ASN A 276 -23.93 1.06 -6.27
CA ASN A 276 -24.76 0.46 -7.31
C ASN A 276 -24.37 -1.00 -7.55
N GLY A 277 -25.26 -1.93 -7.19
CA GLY A 277 -24.95 -3.35 -7.29
C GLY A 277 -23.88 -3.79 -6.29
N ALA A 278 -23.91 -3.28 -5.05
CA ALA A 278 -22.96 -3.68 -4.00
C ALA A 278 -23.59 -4.67 -3.01
N SER A 279 -22.78 -5.52 -2.40
CA SER A 279 -23.21 -6.47 -1.36
C SER A 279 -22.58 -6.16 -0.01
N PHE A 280 -23.41 -6.03 1.02
CA PHE A 280 -23.00 -5.72 2.39
C PHE A 280 -23.22 -6.93 3.30
N SER A 281 -22.19 -7.34 4.02
CA SER A 281 -22.22 -8.44 4.98
C SER A 281 -22.20 -7.91 6.42
N ASN A 282 -22.14 -8.80 7.41
CA ASN A 282 -22.11 -8.41 8.81
C ASN A 282 -20.80 -7.70 9.20
N ALA A 283 -20.80 -6.37 9.09
CA ALA A 283 -19.68 -5.47 9.38
C ALA A 283 -20.21 -4.15 9.97
N THR A 284 -19.29 -3.28 10.40
CA THR A 284 -19.64 -1.96 10.93
C THR A 284 -19.57 -0.93 9.81
N TYR A 285 -20.65 -0.16 9.62
CA TYR A 285 -20.70 0.91 8.62
C TYR A 285 -21.12 2.22 9.28
N THR A 286 -20.31 3.26 9.09
CA THR A 286 -20.56 4.63 9.55
C THR A 286 -20.63 5.54 8.33
N PHE A 287 -21.78 6.21 8.16
CA PHE A 287 -22.00 7.21 7.12
C PHE A 287 -22.18 8.59 7.79
N ASN A 288 -21.25 9.51 7.53
CA ASN A 288 -21.28 10.86 8.09
C ASN A 288 -21.88 11.90 7.13
N ASN A 289 -22.22 11.49 5.92
CA ASN A 289 -22.82 12.32 4.86
C ASN A 289 -23.80 11.46 4.04
N GLN A 290 -24.41 12.05 3.01
CA GLN A 290 -25.39 11.40 2.14
C GLN A 290 -24.86 10.07 1.58
N ALA A 291 -25.70 9.04 1.66
CA ALA A 291 -25.45 7.73 1.07
C ALA A 291 -26.61 7.34 0.15
N THR A 292 -26.29 6.89 -1.06
CA THR A 292 -27.26 6.42 -2.06
C THR A 292 -27.01 4.96 -2.38
N PHE A 293 -28.06 4.15 -2.33
CA PHE A 293 -27.98 2.72 -2.61
C PHE A 293 -28.93 2.36 -3.75
N GLN A 294 -28.39 1.73 -4.79
CA GLN A 294 -29.11 1.23 -5.96
C GLN A 294 -28.73 -0.23 -6.17
N ASN A 295 -29.71 -1.10 -6.44
CA ASN A 295 -29.50 -2.52 -6.74
C ASN A 295 -28.60 -3.27 -5.73
N SER A 296 -28.54 -2.80 -4.49
CA SER A 296 -27.58 -3.28 -3.49
C SER A 296 -28.26 -4.19 -2.46
N SER A 297 -27.53 -5.20 -1.97
CA SER A 297 -28.05 -6.22 -1.06
C SER A 297 -27.39 -6.17 0.32
N PHE A 298 -28.15 -6.44 1.38
CA PHE A 298 -27.66 -6.46 2.76
C PHE A 298 -27.94 -7.84 3.40
N ASN A 299 -26.89 -8.56 3.77
CA ASN A 299 -26.95 -9.94 4.27
C ASN A 299 -26.45 -10.04 5.74
N GLY A 300 -27.08 -9.28 6.66
CA GLY A 300 -26.68 -9.17 8.08
C GLY A 300 -25.70 -8.01 8.34
N GLY A 301 -25.64 -7.48 9.57
CA GLY A 301 -24.88 -6.26 9.91
C GLY A 301 -25.49 -5.40 11.01
N HIS A 302 -24.66 -4.82 11.88
CA HIS A 302 -25.03 -3.65 12.69
C HIS A 302 -24.59 -2.38 11.93
N SER A 303 -25.52 -1.70 11.28
CA SER A 303 -25.26 -0.39 10.68
C SER A 303 -25.56 0.72 11.68
N LEU A 304 -24.57 1.56 11.99
CA LEU A 304 -24.76 2.74 12.84
C LEU A 304 -24.77 3.98 11.95
N LEU A 305 -25.94 4.59 11.81
CA LEU A 305 -26.08 5.83 11.04
C LEU A 305 -25.96 7.04 11.96
N VAL A 306 -25.02 7.93 11.67
CA VAL A 306 -24.76 9.11 12.49
C VAL A 306 -25.53 10.35 11.99
N THR A 307 -25.69 10.61 10.67
CA THR A 307 -26.51 11.78 10.24
C THR A 307 -27.05 11.81 8.79
N LYS A 308 -28.26 12.42 8.66
CA LYS A 308 -29.02 13.08 7.55
C LYS A 308 -29.03 12.51 6.11
N LEU A 309 -30.23 12.04 5.73
CA LEU A 309 -30.76 11.75 4.39
C LEU A 309 -30.17 10.53 3.67
N ILE A 310 -30.90 9.41 3.72
CA ILE A 310 -30.69 8.28 2.80
C ILE A 310 -31.71 8.42 1.68
N GLN A 311 -31.25 8.42 0.43
CA GLN A 311 -32.13 8.18 -0.72
C GLN A 311 -32.00 6.70 -1.12
N LEU A 312 -33.03 5.91 -0.82
CA LEU A 312 -33.24 4.61 -1.45
C LEU A 312 -34.07 4.86 -2.71
N THR A 313 -33.47 4.70 -3.89
CA THR A 313 -34.23 4.64 -5.14
C THR A 313 -34.63 3.19 -5.38
N ALA A 314 -35.89 2.86 -5.14
CA ALA A 314 -36.41 1.51 -5.24
C ALA A 314 -36.87 1.20 -6.67
N LEU A 315 -36.18 0.29 -7.36
CA LEU A 315 -36.75 -0.48 -8.49
C LEU A 315 -36.78 -1.99 -8.21
N SER A 316 -36.37 -2.42 -7.03
CA SER A 316 -36.69 -3.73 -6.46
C SER A 316 -36.53 -3.65 -4.94
N THR A 317 -37.53 -4.12 -4.20
CA THR A 317 -37.57 -4.10 -2.74
C THR A 317 -36.29 -4.66 -2.09
N PRO A 318 -35.63 -3.93 -1.17
CA PRO A 318 -34.53 -4.50 -0.39
C PRO A 318 -35.08 -5.65 0.48
N LYS A 319 -34.57 -6.87 0.26
CA LYS A 319 -34.87 -8.03 1.12
C LYS A 319 -34.12 -7.87 2.44
N PHE A 320 -34.65 -7.09 3.37
CA PHE A 320 -34.18 -7.05 4.75
C PHE A 320 -34.53 -8.38 5.44
N LYS A 321 -33.58 -9.32 5.54
CA LYS A 321 -33.70 -10.45 6.45
C LYS A 321 -33.23 -10.00 7.83
N THR A 322 -34.21 -9.69 8.70
CA THR A 322 -34.10 -9.61 10.17
C THR A 322 -32.80 -8.98 10.72
N ALA A 323 -32.78 -7.65 10.87
CA ALA A 323 -31.81 -6.95 11.72
C ALA A 323 -32.50 -5.79 12.46
N PRO A 324 -32.20 -5.55 13.74
CA PRO A 324 -32.71 -4.38 14.45
C PRO A 324 -32.01 -3.12 13.93
N LEU A 325 -32.77 -2.25 13.26
CA LEU A 325 -32.31 -0.92 12.89
C LEU A 325 -32.40 -0.01 14.13
N ALA A 326 -31.28 0.31 14.77
CA ALA A 326 -31.24 1.40 15.74
C ALA A 326 -31.21 2.73 14.96
N ALA A 327 -32.38 3.15 14.47
CA ALA A 327 -32.55 4.44 13.81
C ALA A 327 -32.78 5.53 14.87
N ALA A 328 -31.81 6.44 15.02
CA ALA A 328 -32.16 7.80 15.45
C ALA A 328 -32.86 8.47 14.25
N LEU A 329 -34.19 8.59 14.34
CA LEU A 329 -35.13 9.06 13.31
C LEU A 329 -34.53 10.00 12.22
N PRO A 330 -34.69 9.65 10.93
CA PRO A 330 -34.90 10.66 9.91
C PRO A 330 -36.12 10.36 9.02
N LEU A 331 -36.70 11.41 8.44
CA LEU A 331 -37.75 11.33 7.41
C LEU A 331 -37.31 10.39 6.27
N LEU A 332 -38.01 9.27 6.13
CA LEU A 332 -37.93 8.41 4.97
C LEU A 332 -38.71 9.08 3.81
N ARG A 333 -38.01 9.73 2.87
CA ARG A 333 -38.62 10.09 1.59
C ARG A 333 -38.48 8.90 0.65
N VAL A 334 -39.55 8.12 0.55
CA VAL A 334 -39.78 7.21 -0.58
C VAL A 334 -40.25 8.10 -1.73
N LEU A 335 -39.47 8.16 -2.81
CA LEU A 335 -39.89 8.65 -4.12
C LEU A 335 -40.01 7.43 -5.04
#